data_AF-A0A7S2YKW4-F1
#
_entry.id   AF-A0A7S2YKW4-F1
#
_cell.length_a   1.000
_cell.length_b   1.000
_cell.length_c   1.000
_cell.angle_alpha   90.00
_cell.angle_beta   90.00
_cell.angle_gamma   90.00
#
_symmetry.space_group_name_H-M   'P 1'
#
loop_
_entity.id
_entity.type
_entity.pdbx_description
1 polymer ?
#
loop_
_entity_poly.entity_id
_entity_poly.type
_entity_poly.pdbx_seq_one_letter_code
_entity_poly.pdbx_strand_id
1 'polypeptide(L)'
;ILNDIDQDPSIPPLPPVMVHCFTGTQMEANSYVDRGFYLSFAGTICKFQRGAPLRALLPDLPLDRVMVETDAPFMGFRKDRRYSEPEDTVGVASKLAETVERPYAEVCHATTSAAVKFFNLE
;
A
#
# COMPACT_ATOMS: atom_id res chain seq x y z
N ILE A 1 -3.12 23.56 -4.62
CA ILE A 1 -1.79 23.53 -5.28
C ILE A 1 -1.63 22.26 -6.14
N LEU A 2 -1.92 21.05 -5.63
CA LEU A 2 -1.81 19.83 -6.47
C LEU A 2 -2.99 19.58 -7.42
N ASN A 3 -4.18 20.11 -7.14
CA ASN A 3 -5.38 19.81 -7.94
C ASN A 3 -5.39 20.49 -9.33
N ASP A 4 -4.59 21.53 -9.54
CA ASP A 4 -4.65 22.34 -10.76
C ASP A 4 -3.61 21.91 -11.82
N ILE A 5 -2.60 21.12 -11.42
CA ILE A 5 -1.51 20.69 -12.32
C ILE A 5 -1.98 19.56 -13.24
N ASP A 6 -2.85 18.67 -12.74
CA ASP A 6 -3.36 17.52 -13.52
C ASP A 6 -4.37 17.94 -14.61
N GLN A 7 -4.79 19.21 -14.65
CA GLN A 7 -5.81 19.72 -15.58
C GLN A 7 -5.22 20.60 -16.70
N ASP A 8 -3.91 20.85 -16.70
CA ASP A 8 -3.25 21.57 -17.79
C ASP A 8 -2.90 20.59 -18.93
N PRO A 9 -3.57 20.67 -20.09
CA PRO A 9 -3.35 19.74 -21.21
C PRO A 9 -1.97 19.91 -21.87
N SER A 10 -1.22 20.97 -21.52
CA SER A 10 0.17 21.13 -21.95
C SER A 10 1.16 20.31 -21.12
N ILE A 11 0.73 19.80 -19.97
CA ILE A 11 1.52 18.95 -19.09
C ILE A 11 1.23 17.48 -19.45
N PRO A 12 2.23 16.68 -19.83
CA PRO A 12 2.02 15.27 -20.12
C PRO A 12 1.49 14.55 -18.86
N PRO A 13 0.65 13.52 -19.02
CA PRO A 13 0.14 12.77 -17.88
C PRO A 13 1.30 12.18 -17.08
N LEU A 14 1.14 12.14 -15.76
CA LEU A 14 2.12 11.52 -14.89
C LEU A 14 2.29 10.03 -15.28
N PRO A 15 3.50 9.46 -15.20
CA PRO A 15 3.67 8.01 -15.24
C PRO A 15 2.90 7.38 -14.06
N PRO A 16 2.73 6.05 -14.03
CA PRO A 16 2.17 5.38 -12.85
C PRO A 16 2.84 5.87 -11.57
N VAL A 17 2.03 6.32 -10.60
CA VAL A 17 2.51 6.85 -9.31
C VAL A 17 2.12 5.91 -8.17
N MET A 18 3.05 5.68 -7.25
CA MET A 18 2.82 4.93 -6.04
C MET A 18 3.28 5.77 -4.84
N VAL A 19 2.41 5.90 -3.83
CA VAL A 19 2.75 6.54 -2.56
C VAL A 19 3.39 5.47 -1.67
N HIS A 20 4.71 5.57 -1.55
CA HIS A 20 5.53 4.64 -0.78
C HIS A 20 5.23 4.76 0.72
N CYS A 21 5.18 3.61 1.41
CA CYS A 21 4.97 3.48 2.84
C CYS A 21 3.86 4.40 3.36
N PHE A 22 2.66 4.25 2.81
CA PHE A 22 1.53 5.13 3.13
C PHE A 22 1.18 5.07 4.63
N THR A 23 1.25 6.23 5.30
CA THR A 23 0.88 6.40 6.70
C THR A 23 -0.09 7.56 6.93
N GLY A 24 -0.83 7.95 5.89
CA GLY A 24 -1.78 9.06 5.92
C GLY A 24 -3.17 8.68 6.43
N THR A 25 -4.11 9.57 6.17
CA THR A 25 -5.53 9.49 6.55
C THR A 25 -6.39 8.90 5.42
N GLN A 26 -7.64 8.50 5.72
CA GLN A 26 -8.60 8.05 4.70
C GLN A 26 -8.79 9.09 3.58
N MET A 27 -8.90 10.37 3.95
CA MET A 27 -9.11 11.45 2.99
C MET A 27 -7.94 11.56 2.01
N GLU A 28 -6.70 11.44 2.51
CA GLU A 28 -5.51 11.43 1.66
C GLU A 28 -5.45 10.17 0.79
N ALA A 29 -5.76 9.00 1.37
CA ALA A 29 -5.78 7.74 0.63
C ALA A 29 -6.76 7.79 -0.55
N ASN A 30 -7.99 8.26 -0.32
CA ASN A 30 -9.01 8.44 -1.35
C ASN A 30 -8.53 9.43 -2.42
N SER A 31 -7.96 10.56 -2.02
CA SER A 31 -7.45 11.55 -2.97
C SER A 31 -6.36 10.99 -3.90
N TYR A 32 -5.50 10.09 -3.40
CA TYR A 32 -4.49 9.42 -4.24
C TYR A 32 -5.12 8.37 -5.16
N VAL A 33 -6.03 7.54 -4.62
CA VAL A 33 -6.72 6.50 -5.39
C VAL A 33 -7.59 7.10 -6.49
N ASP A 34 -8.30 8.20 -6.23
CA ASP A 34 -9.11 8.94 -7.20
C ASP A 34 -8.28 9.48 -8.38
N ARG A 35 -6.99 9.77 -8.13
CA ARG A 35 -6.01 10.16 -9.15
C ARG A 35 -5.39 8.96 -9.87
N GLY A 36 -5.80 7.75 -9.53
CA GLY A 36 -5.31 6.50 -10.11
C GLY A 36 -3.96 6.04 -9.55
N PHE A 37 -3.52 6.59 -8.42
CA PHE A 37 -2.24 6.22 -7.80
C PHE A 37 -2.39 4.90 -7.02
N TYR A 38 -1.25 4.25 -6.78
CA TYR A 38 -1.15 3.07 -5.93
C TYR A 38 -0.69 3.47 -4.53
N LEU A 39 -1.04 2.69 -3.52
CA LEU A 39 -0.58 2.84 -2.14
C LEU A 39 0.15 1.58 -1.71
N SER A 40 1.34 1.72 -1.13
CA SER A 40 2.05 0.60 -0.52
C SER A 40 2.01 0.66 1.00
N PHE A 41 1.89 -0.51 1.64
CA PHE A 41 1.83 -0.63 3.08
C PHE A 41 2.93 -1.55 3.58
N ALA A 42 3.69 -1.05 4.56
CA ALA A 42 4.77 -1.77 5.22
C ALA A 42 4.33 -2.42 6.54
N GLY A 43 5.29 -2.92 7.32
CA GLY A 43 5.08 -3.56 8.63
C GLY A 43 4.35 -2.73 9.70
N THR A 44 4.12 -1.43 9.48
CA THR A 44 3.32 -0.58 10.36
C THR A 44 1.90 -1.13 10.57
N ILE A 45 1.27 -1.70 9.54
CA ILE A 45 -0.08 -2.29 9.65
C ILE A 45 -0.12 -3.50 10.59
N CYS A 46 1.02 -4.14 10.83
CA CYS A 46 1.15 -5.28 11.75
C CYS A 46 1.25 -4.85 13.23
N LYS A 47 1.50 -3.56 13.51
CA LYS A 47 1.63 -3.04 14.87
C LYS A 47 0.26 -2.73 15.46
N PHE A 48 -0.04 -3.27 16.64
CA PHE A 48 -1.38 -3.19 17.25
C PHE A 48 -1.91 -1.74 17.36
N GLN A 49 -1.23 -0.87 18.11
CA GLN A 49 -1.69 0.51 18.29
C GLN A 49 -1.40 1.38 17.06
N ARG A 50 -0.14 1.39 16.59
CA ARG A 50 0.30 2.29 15.51
C ARG A 50 -0.35 2.00 14.16
N GLY A 51 -0.68 0.75 13.88
CA GLY A 51 -1.31 0.35 12.63
C GLY A 51 -2.84 0.43 12.66
N ALA A 52 -3.48 0.71 13.80
CA ALA A 52 -4.94 0.70 13.89
C ALA A 52 -5.61 1.70 12.93
N PRO A 53 -5.14 2.95 12.78
CA PRO A 53 -5.72 3.90 11.81
C PRO A 53 -5.58 3.42 10.36
N LEU A 54 -4.44 2.81 10.01
CA LEU A 54 -4.21 2.28 8.66
C LEU A 54 -5.05 1.03 8.39
N ARG A 55 -5.26 0.18 9.39
CA ARG A 55 -6.15 -0.97 9.25
C ARG A 55 -7.60 -0.57 9.09
N ALA A 56 -8.02 0.54 9.70
CA ALA A 56 -9.39 1.03 9.56
C ALA A 56 -9.72 1.51 8.14
N LEU A 57 -8.74 2.02 7.37
CA LEU A 57 -8.97 2.52 6.01
C LEU A 57 -8.81 1.46 4.91
N LEU A 58 -8.10 0.36 5.18
CA LEU A 58 -7.78 -0.67 4.18
C LEU A 58 -9.03 -1.34 3.53
N PRO A 59 -10.14 -1.62 4.27
CA PRO A 59 -11.34 -2.19 3.66
C PRO A 59 -12.01 -1.30 2.61
N ASP A 60 -11.81 0.02 2.70
CA ASP A 60 -12.41 0.99 1.77
C ASP A 60 -11.55 1.25 0.53
N LEU A 61 -10.32 0.71 0.48
CA LEU A 61 -9.42 0.87 -0.66
C LEU A 61 -9.62 -0.25 -1.70
N PRO A 62 -9.60 0.09 -2.99
CA PRO A 62 -9.63 -0.91 -4.05
C PRO A 62 -8.33 -1.71 -4.04
N LEU A 63 -8.45 -3.03 -3.89
CA LEU A 63 -7.30 -3.91 -3.65
C LEU A 63 -6.31 -3.95 -4.83
N ASP A 64 -6.76 -3.66 -6.05
CA ASP A 64 -5.92 -3.52 -7.25
C ASP A 64 -5.08 -2.22 -7.26
N ARG A 65 -5.26 -1.34 -6.28
CA ARG A 65 -4.43 -0.15 -6.01
C ARG A 65 -3.55 -0.28 -4.78
N VAL A 66 -3.57 -1.43 -4.11
CA VAL A 66 -2.79 -1.69 -2.90
C VAL A 66 -1.60 -2.59 -3.23
N MET A 67 -0.43 -2.27 -2.66
CA MET A 67 0.77 -3.12 -2.68
C MET A 67 1.25 -3.40 -1.25
N VAL A 68 1.99 -4.50 -1.08
CA VAL A 68 2.68 -4.83 0.18
C VAL A 68 4.18 -4.62 0.01
N GLU A 69 4.81 -4.12 1.06
CA GLU A 69 6.26 -3.93 1.12
C GLU A 69 6.77 -4.16 2.54
N THR A 70 8.09 -4.09 2.75
CA THR A 70 8.70 -4.20 4.08
C THR A 70 9.39 -2.92 4.52
N ASP A 71 9.82 -2.09 3.57
CA ASP A 71 10.74 -0.97 3.81
C ASP A 71 12.00 -1.44 4.57
N ALA A 72 12.48 -2.65 4.28
CA ALA A 72 13.65 -3.22 4.95
C ALA A 72 14.89 -2.33 4.78
N PRO A 73 15.66 -2.08 5.87
CA PRO A 73 15.63 -2.77 7.17
C PRO A 73 14.66 -2.16 8.21
N PHE A 74 13.81 -1.21 7.83
CA PHE A 74 12.90 -0.49 8.73
C PHE A 74 11.56 -1.20 8.91
N MET A 75 10.62 -0.56 9.60
CA MET A 75 9.24 -1.02 9.79
C MET A 75 9.04 -2.43 10.36
N GLY A 76 10.06 -3.01 11.02
CA GLY A 76 9.97 -4.31 11.68
C GLY A 76 8.82 -4.38 12.69
N PHE A 77 8.14 -5.53 12.71
CA PHE A 77 6.95 -5.79 13.54
C PHE A 77 7.03 -7.10 14.34
N ARG A 78 8.08 -7.91 14.15
CA ARG A 78 8.31 -9.13 14.93
C ARG A 78 8.71 -8.77 16.37
N LYS A 79 8.32 -9.61 17.33
CA LYS A 79 8.53 -9.34 18.77
C LYS A 79 10.01 -9.40 19.17
N ASP A 80 10.75 -10.31 18.56
CA ASP A 80 12.15 -10.64 18.81
C ASP A 80 13.12 -9.87 17.90
N ARG A 81 12.62 -9.21 16.85
CA ARG A 81 13.43 -8.57 15.81
C ARG A 81 12.91 -7.17 15.46
N ARG A 82 13.77 -6.15 15.61
CA ARG A 82 13.41 -4.74 15.35
C ARG A 82 13.49 -4.34 13.88
N TYR A 83 14.31 -5.02 13.08
CA TYR A 83 14.43 -4.78 11.65
C TYR A 83 13.48 -5.69 10.87
N SER A 84 13.11 -5.28 9.66
CA SER A 84 12.44 -6.14 8.69
C SER A 84 13.41 -6.66 7.63
N GLU A 85 13.00 -7.73 6.96
CA GLU A 85 13.67 -8.32 5.80
C GLU A 85 12.65 -8.51 4.67
N PRO A 86 13.07 -8.70 3.41
CA PRO A 86 12.13 -8.92 2.30
C PRO A 86 11.11 -10.05 2.53
N GLU A 87 11.49 -11.12 3.24
CA GLU A 87 10.58 -12.21 3.62
C GLU A 87 9.41 -11.77 4.51
N ASP A 88 9.52 -10.65 5.21
CA ASP A 88 8.45 -10.14 6.08
C ASP A 88 7.24 -9.62 5.28
N THR A 89 7.35 -9.49 3.96
CA THR A 89 6.21 -9.23 3.05
C THR A 89 5.08 -10.23 3.27
N VAL A 90 5.39 -11.49 3.60
CA VAL A 90 4.41 -12.54 3.93
C VAL A 90 3.55 -12.13 5.13
N GLY A 91 4.17 -11.60 6.18
CA GLY A 91 3.46 -11.14 7.37
C GLY A 91 2.61 -9.89 7.11
N VAL A 92 3.10 -8.98 6.27
CA VAL A 92 2.35 -7.79 5.85
C VAL A 92 1.13 -8.19 5.02
N ALA A 93 1.29 -9.09 4.03
CA ALA A 93 0.19 -9.61 3.22
C ALA A 93 -0.84 -10.38 4.06
N SER A 94 -0.39 -11.18 5.04
CA SER A 94 -1.30 -11.87 5.98
C SER A 94 -2.12 -10.87 6.78
N LYS A 95 -1.48 -9.83 7.32
CA LYS A 95 -2.18 -8.79 8.08
C LYS A 95 -3.16 -8.01 7.21
N LEU A 96 -2.79 -7.71 5.97
CA LEU A 96 -3.68 -7.08 5.00
C LEU A 96 -4.91 -7.95 4.75
N ALA A 97 -4.74 -9.24 4.47
CA ALA A 97 -5.82 -10.20 4.23
C ALA A 97 -6.79 -10.32 5.40
N GLU A 98 -6.28 -10.40 6.64
CA GLU A 98 -7.10 -10.35 7.85
C GLU A 98 -7.90 -9.05 7.95
N THR A 99 -7.27 -7.92 7.60
CA THR A 99 -7.88 -6.59 7.75
C THR A 99 -9.01 -6.36 6.74
N VAL A 100 -8.83 -6.81 5.50
CA VAL A 100 -9.85 -6.65 4.45
C VAL A 100 -10.84 -7.81 4.39
N GLU A 101 -10.72 -8.79 5.30
CA GLU A 101 -11.55 -10.00 5.37
C GLU A 101 -11.60 -10.79 4.05
N ARG A 102 -10.45 -10.90 3.37
CA ARG A 102 -10.32 -11.65 2.10
C ARG A 102 -9.34 -12.82 2.24
N PRO A 103 -9.49 -13.89 1.44
CA PRO A 103 -8.53 -15.00 1.44
C PRO A 103 -7.11 -14.53 1.18
N TYR A 104 -6.14 -15.05 1.94
CA TYR A 104 -4.72 -14.68 1.81
C TYR A 104 -4.21 -14.81 0.36
N ALA A 105 -4.57 -15.90 -0.33
CA ALA A 105 -4.16 -16.13 -1.72
C ALA A 105 -4.71 -15.06 -2.68
N GLU A 106 -5.92 -14.55 -2.43
CA GLU A 106 -6.53 -13.51 -3.23
C GLU A 106 -5.84 -12.16 -3.03
N VAL A 107 -5.48 -11.83 -1.79
CA VAL A 107 -4.68 -10.63 -1.49
C VAL A 107 -3.28 -10.71 -2.10
N CYS A 108 -2.62 -11.87 -2.02
CA CYS A 108 -1.33 -12.07 -2.67
C CYS A 108 -1.43 -11.86 -4.17
N HIS A 109 -2.46 -12.45 -4.81
CA HIS A 109 -2.67 -12.31 -6.25
C HIS A 109 -2.93 -10.86 -6.65
N ALA A 110 -3.83 -10.16 -5.95
CA ALA A 110 -4.18 -8.78 -6.27
C ALA A 110 -3.00 -7.81 -6.10
N THR A 111 -2.29 -7.89 -4.96
CA THR A 111 -1.16 -7.01 -4.67
C THR A 111 0.06 -7.30 -5.56
N THR A 112 0.29 -8.57 -5.91
CA THR A 112 1.32 -8.96 -6.90
C THR A 112 0.95 -8.45 -8.29
N SER A 113 -0.30 -8.60 -8.70
CA SER A 113 -0.76 -8.11 -10.02
C SER A 113 -0.64 -6.59 -10.13
N ALA A 114 -0.96 -5.86 -9.04
CA ALA A 114 -0.75 -4.42 -8.96
C ALA A 114 0.74 -4.07 -9.13
N ALA A 115 1.64 -4.76 -8.44
CA ALA A 115 3.08 -4.56 -8.55
C ALA A 115 3.61 -4.86 -9.97
N VAL A 116 3.23 -6.01 -10.56
CA VAL A 116 3.62 -6.38 -11.93
C VAL A 116 3.19 -5.31 -12.93
N LYS A 117 1.95 -4.85 -12.85
CA LYS A 117 1.41 -3.79 -13.71
C LYS A 117 2.13 -2.46 -13.51
N PHE A 118 2.40 -2.08 -12.26
CA PHE A 118 3.03 -0.80 -11.93
C PHE A 118 4.50 -0.74 -12.37
N PHE A 119 5.27 -1.79 -12.07
CA PHE A 119 6.69 -1.87 -12.39
C PHE A 119 6.98 -2.37 -13.82
N ASN A 120 5.93 -2.70 -14.58
CA ASN A 120 6.04 -3.21 -15.94
C ASN A 120 7.00 -4.41 -16.04
N LEU A 121 6.71 -5.45 -15.25
CA LEU A 121 7.56 -6.64 -15.11
C LEU A 121 7.24 -7.78 -16.11
N GLU A 122 6.36 -7.51 -17.08
CA GLU A 122 5.97 -8.40 -18.18
C GLU A 122 6.23 -7.77 -19.55
#